data_AF-A0A7K3E4Y7-F1
#
_entry.id   AF-A0A7K3E4Y7-F1
#
_cell.length_a   1.000
_cell.length_b   1.000
_cell.length_c   1.000
_cell.angle_alpha   90.00
_cell.angle_beta   90.00
_cell.angle_gamma   90.00
#
_symmetry.space_group_name_H-M   'P 1'
#
loop_
_entity.id
_entity.type
_entity.pdbx_description
1 polymer ?
#
loop_
_entity_poly.entity_id
_entity_poly.type
_entity_poly.pdbx_seq_one_letter_code
_entity_poly.pdbx_strand_id
1 'polypeptide(L)'
;MMNHIYFTALRDGAGLAAELAAGDGAPRVYVVEPTGEFENDPNVTDRKFPGNPTRSYRSKEPLRVVDEVTDWTRQTPEALRMWQDRLAAIRVDDRAEIIN
;
A
#
# COMPACT_ATOMS: atom_id res chain seq x y z
N MET A 1 -12.79 -10.50 3.83
CA MET A 1 -11.85 -11.40 3.12
C MET A 1 -11.11 -10.56 2.10
N MET A 2 -9.80 -10.76 1.89
CA MET A 2 -9.06 -10.03 0.86
C MET A 2 -9.13 -10.78 -0.46
N ASN A 3 -9.68 -10.14 -1.50
CA ASN A 3 -9.84 -10.71 -2.84
C ASN A 3 -8.69 -10.33 -3.77
N HIS A 4 -7.88 -9.34 -3.38
CA HIS A 4 -6.80 -8.81 -4.20
C HIS A 4 -5.49 -8.68 -3.41
N ILE A 5 -4.38 -8.78 -4.14
CA ILE A 5 -3.03 -8.41 -3.72
C ILE A 5 -2.77 -6.98 -4.22
N TYR A 6 -2.33 -6.10 -3.33
CA TYR A 6 -2.07 -4.69 -3.63
C TYR A 6 -0.57 -4.43 -3.77
N PHE A 7 -0.19 -3.62 -4.75
CA PHE A 7 1.21 -3.27 -5.01
C PHE A 7 1.31 -1.88 -5.64
N THR A 8 2.50 -1.29 -5.64
CA THR A 8 2.74 0.04 -6.22
C THR A 8 4.05 0.07 -7.00
N ALA A 9 4.10 0.90 -8.03
CA ALA A 9 5.34 1.19 -8.76
C ALA A 9 6.20 2.28 -8.08
N LEU A 10 5.75 2.85 -6.95
CA LEU A 10 6.50 3.82 -6.16
C LEU A 10 7.16 3.14 -4.96
N ARG A 11 8.49 3.11 -4.98
CA ARG A 11 9.34 2.51 -3.94
C ARG A 11 9.02 3.04 -2.53
N ASP A 12 9.03 4.35 -2.32
CA ASP A 12 8.77 4.92 -0.99
C ASP A 12 7.31 4.76 -0.58
N GLY A 13 6.39 4.66 -1.54
CA GLY A 13 5.00 4.30 -1.28
C GLY A 13 4.87 2.89 -0.70
N ALA A 14 5.59 1.93 -1.28
CA ALA A 14 5.67 0.56 -0.75
C ALA A 14 6.34 0.54 0.63
N GLY A 15 7.40 1.33 0.82
CA GLY A 15 8.08 1.49 2.10
C GLY A 15 7.17 1.99 3.22
N LEU A 16 6.40 3.06 2.96
CA LEU A 16 5.42 3.58 3.90
C LEU A 16 4.33 2.54 4.23
N ALA A 17 3.81 1.84 3.21
CA ALA A 17 2.81 0.80 3.41
C ALA A 17 3.34 -0.36 4.27
N ALA A 18 4.60 -0.76 4.06
CA ALA A 18 5.24 -1.80 4.86
C ALA A 18 5.38 -1.39 6.34
N GLU A 19 5.69 -0.11 6.62
CA GLU A 19 5.79 0.41 8.00
C GLU A 19 4.44 0.57 8.70
N LEU A 20 3.36 0.69 7.94
CA LEU A 20 1.99 0.79 8.45
C LEU A 20 1.25 -0.56 8.44
N ALA A 21 1.86 -1.62 7.91
CA ALA A 21 1.27 -2.94 7.85
C ALA A 21 0.97 -3.47 9.25
N ALA A 22 -0.14 -4.19 9.41
CA ALA A 22 -0.50 -4.80 10.68
C ALA A 22 0.42 -5.99 11.00
N GLY A 23 0.84 -6.09 12.25
CA GLY A 23 1.65 -7.19 12.78
C GLY A 23 2.97 -6.70 13.40
N ASP A 24 3.67 -7.61 14.08
CA ASP A 24 4.90 -7.31 14.82
C ASP A 24 6.18 -7.60 14.03
N GLY A 25 6.02 -8.02 12.76
CA GLY A 25 7.16 -8.31 11.88
C GLY A 25 7.88 -7.04 11.44
N ALA A 26 9.19 -7.16 11.21
CA ALA A 26 9.93 -6.05 10.59
C ALA A 26 9.35 -5.73 9.20
N PRO A 27 9.20 -4.44 8.86
CA PRO A 27 8.68 -4.02 7.56
C PRO A 27 9.59 -4.50 6.43
N ARG A 28 9.00 -5.10 5.39
CA ARG A 28 9.71 -5.62 4.20
C ARG A 28 9.05 -5.11 2.92
N VAL A 29 9.87 -4.85 1.92
CA VAL A 29 9.44 -4.42 0.59
C VAL A 29 10.03 -5.38 -0.44
N TYR A 30 9.19 -5.88 -1.33
CA TYR A 30 9.60 -6.81 -2.37
C TYR A 30 9.35 -6.21 -3.75
N VAL A 31 10.29 -6.43 -4.67
CA VAL A 31 10.01 -6.26 -6.09
C VAL A 31 9.21 -7.48 -6.53
N VAL A 32 8.13 -7.23 -7.26
CA VAL A 32 7.21 -8.25 -7.70
C VAL A 32 6.89 -8.10 -9.18
N GLU A 33 6.66 -9.23 -9.83
CA GLU A 33 6.12 -9.29 -11.17
C GLU A 33 4.69 -9.86 -11.12
N PRO A 34 3.69 -9.14 -11.66
CA PRO A 34 2.35 -9.69 -11.82
C PRO A 34 2.36 -10.91 -12.73
N THR A 35 1.72 -12.00 -12.31
CA THR A 35 1.60 -13.21 -13.16
C THR A 35 0.35 -13.20 -14.04
N GLY A 36 -0.49 -12.18 -13.89
CA GLY A 36 -1.71 -12.00 -14.67
C GLY A 36 -2.19 -10.55 -14.67
N GLU A 37 -3.45 -10.33 -15.00
CA GLU A 37 -4.03 -9.01 -15.11
C GLU A 37 -4.05 -8.26 -13.77
N PHE A 38 -3.91 -6.95 -13.84
CA PHE A 38 -4.02 -6.05 -12.70
C PHE A 38 -4.68 -4.74 -13.14
N GLU A 39 -5.25 -4.04 -12.17
CA GLU A 39 -5.96 -2.78 -12.39
C GLU A 39 -5.49 -1.71 -11.40
N ASN A 40 -5.86 -0.46 -11.65
CA ASN A 40 -5.61 0.63 -10.71
C ASN A 40 -6.33 0.36 -9.38
N ASP A 41 -5.67 0.68 -8.26
CA ASP A 41 -6.29 0.55 -6.94
C ASP A 41 -7.38 1.63 -6.76
N PRO A 42 -8.67 1.24 -6.65
CA PRO A 42 -9.77 2.19 -6.52
C PRO A 42 -9.80 2.89 -5.15
N ASN A 43 -9.01 2.44 -4.17
CA ASN A 43 -8.92 3.10 -2.86
C ASN A 43 -8.11 4.40 -2.92
N VAL A 44 -7.27 4.58 -3.94
CA VAL A 44 -6.40 5.76 -4.08
C VAL A 44 -6.42 6.41 -5.46
N THR A 45 -6.99 5.74 -6.46
CA THR A 45 -7.19 6.29 -7.81
C THR A 45 -8.47 7.11 -7.88
N ASP A 46 -8.40 8.32 -8.46
CA ASP A 46 -9.54 9.24 -8.60
C ASP A 46 -10.28 9.55 -7.28
N ARG A 47 -9.55 9.51 -6.16
CA ARG A 47 -10.06 9.86 -4.84
C ARG A 47 -9.74 11.30 -4.48
N LYS A 48 -8.56 11.53 -3.93
CA LYS A 48 -8.09 12.87 -3.53
C LYS A 48 -7.55 13.66 -4.72
N PHE A 49 -6.98 12.95 -5.71
CA PHE A 49 -6.34 13.52 -6.89
C PHE A 49 -6.81 12.77 -8.13
N PRO A 50 -6.89 13.43 -9.29
CA PRO A 50 -7.26 12.78 -10.54
C PRO A 50 -6.21 11.77 -10.99
N GLY A 51 -6.67 10.65 -11.54
CA GLY A 51 -5.87 9.52 -11.99
C GLY A 51 -5.24 8.74 -10.84
N ASN A 52 -4.12 8.07 -11.15
CA ASN A 52 -3.38 7.22 -10.22
C ASN A 52 -1.95 7.76 -9.96
N PRO A 53 -1.81 8.91 -9.28
CA PRO A 53 -0.49 9.52 -9.04
C PRO A 53 0.39 8.67 -8.13
N THR A 54 -0.19 7.85 -7.25
CA THR A 54 0.54 6.92 -6.38
C THR A 54 0.99 5.66 -7.11
N ARG A 55 0.57 5.49 -8.38
CA ARG A 55 0.84 4.30 -9.21
C ARG A 55 0.55 3.01 -8.43
N SER A 56 -0.59 2.98 -7.76
CA SER A 56 -1.04 1.86 -6.94
C SER A 56 -1.99 0.97 -7.73
N TYR A 57 -1.84 -0.33 -7.59
CA TYR A 57 -2.52 -1.34 -8.37
C TYR A 57 -2.97 -2.48 -7.47
N ARG A 58 -3.88 -3.30 -8.01
CA ARG A 58 -4.31 -4.55 -7.36
C ARG A 58 -4.52 -5.66 -8.39
N SER A 59 -4.28 -6.90 -7.99
CA SER A 59 -4.51 -8.09 -8.82
C SER A 59 -5.20 -9.19 -8.03
N LYS A 60 -6.05 -9.98 -8.69
CA LYS A 60 -6.58 -11.25 -8.16
C LYS A 60 -5.63 -12.42 -8.39
N GLU A 61 -4.75 -12.28 -9.37
CA GLU A 61 -3.75 -13.27 -9.72
C GLU A 61 -2.54 -13.14 -8.78
N PRO A 62 -1.79 -14.23 -8.56
CA PRO A 62 -0.59 -14.19 -7.74
C PRO A 62 0.45 -13.18 -8.26
N LEU A 63 1.35 -12.77 -7.36
CA LEU A 63 2.54 -12.01 -7.72
C LEU A 63 3.77 -12.89 -7.50
N ARG A 64 4.73 -12.82 -8.42
CA ARG A 64 6.03 -13.47 -8.28
C ARG A 64 7.01 -12.51 -7.63
N VAL A 65 7.53 -12.85 -6.46
CA VAL A 65 8.62 -12.09 -5.82
C VAL A 65 9.90 -12.33 -6.62
N VAL A 66 10.58 -11.24 -6.98
CA VAL A 66 11.83 -11.30 -7.75
C VAL A 66 13.03 -10.78 -6.98
N ASP A 67 12.82 -9.89 -6.01
CA ASP A 67 13.88 -9.37 -5.16
C ASP A 67 13.32 -8.79 -3.84
N GLU A 68 14.18 -8.61 -2.85
CA GLU A 68 13.91 -7.84 -1.63
C GLU A 68 14.60 -6.48 -1.72
N VAL A 69 13.81 -5.41 -1.62
CA VAL A 69 14.31 -4.04 -1.59
C VAL A 69 14.66 -3.70 -0.15
N THR A 70 15.84 -3.15 0.14
CA THR A 70 16.25 -2.77 1.51
C THR A 70 16.56 -1.29 1.70
N ASP A 71 16.81 -0.56 0.62
CA ASP A 71 17.32 0.82 0.60
C ASP A 71 16.24 1.89 0.40
N TRP A 72 15.07 1.75 1.02
CA TRP A 72 13.98 2.75 0.93
C TRP A 72 14.00 3.77 2.07
N THR A 73 13.31 4.90 1.87
CA THR A 73 13.26 5.97 2.86
C THR A 73 12.45 5.55 4.08
N ARG A 74 13.12 5.43 5.23
CA ARG A 74 12.49 5.16 6.53
C ARG A 74 11.78 6.39 7.06
N GLN A 75 10.56 6.22 7.55
CA GLN A 75 9.87 7.30 8.22
C GLN A 75 10.41 7.50 9.64
N THR A 76 10.38 8.74 10.13
CA THR A 76 10.68 8.98 11.54
C THR A 76 9.55 8.43 12.42
N PRO A 77 9.81 8.11 13.69
CA PRO A 77 8.77 7.65 14.62
C PRO A 77 7.58 8.62 14.71
N GLU A 78 7.83 9.94 14.66
CA GLU A 78 6.80 10.97 14.71
C GLU A 78 5.94 10.97 13.45
N ALA A 79 6.56 10.81 12.27
CA ALA A 79 5.84 10.71 11.01
C ALA A 79 4.96 9.44 10.97
N LEU A 80 5.47 8.30 11.45
CA LEU A 80 4.70 7.07 11.55
C LEU A 80 3.52 7.22 12.50
N ARG A 81 3.72 7.84 13.67
CA ARG A 81 2.64 8.11 14.62
C ARG A 81 1.56 8.98 13.97
N MET A 82 1.95 10.05 13.28
CA MET A 82 1.00 10.91 12.56
C MET A 82 0.18 10.13 11.52
N TRP A 83 0.81 9.22 10.77
CA TRP A 83 0.09 8.36 9.81
C TRP A 83 -0.87 7.40 10.50
N GLN A 84 -0.45 6.75 11.59
CA GLN A 84 -1.30 5.85 12.37
C GLN A 84 -2.52 6.57 12.94
N ASP A 85 -2.32 7.76 13.52
CA ASP A 85 -3.42 8.56 14.09
C ASP A 85 -4.40 8.99 12.99
N ARG A 86 -3.89 9.37 11.81
CA ARG A 86 -4.72 9.70 10.65
C ARG A 86 -5.54 8.50 10.18
N LEU A 87 -4.93 7.31 10.08
CA LEU A 87 -5.63 6.09 9.69
C LEU A 87 -6.69 5.69 10.74
N ALA A 88 -6.39 5.87 12.02
CA ALA A 88 -7.35 5.63 13.10
C ALA A 88 -8.54 6.59 13.01
N ALA A 89 -8.31 7.88 12.75
CA ALA A 89 -9.38 8.86 12.56
C ALA A 89 -10.26 8.54 11.35
N ILE A 90 -9.67 8.08 10.24
CA ILE A 90 -10.43 7.66 9.06
C ILE A 90 -11.32 6.47 9.40
N ARG A 91 -10.83 5.46 10.12
CA ARG A 91 -11.62 4.27 10.51
C ARG A 91 -12.84 4.57 11.38
N VAL A 92 -12.84 5.71 12.07
CA VAL A 92 -13.97 6.16 12.90
C VAL A 92 -15.01 6.92 12.05
N ASP A 93 -14.62 7.41 10.88
CA ASP A 93 -15.49 8.07 9.90
C ASP A 93 -16.08 7.01 8.94
N ASP A 94 -17.37 7.11 8.60
CA ASP A 94 -18.07 6.20 7.66
C ASP A 94 -17.47 6.24 6.23
N ARG A 95 -16.48 7.11 5.99
CA ARG A 95 -15.68 7.20 4.76
C ARG A 95 -14.59 6.13 4.62
N ALA A 96 -14.41 5.25 5.60
CA ALA A 96 -13.40 4.19 5.59
C ALA A 96 -13.76 2.94 4.76
N GLU A 97 -14.58 3.08 3.71
CA GLU A 97 -14.92 1.94 2.86
C GLU A 97 -13.69 1.45 2.10
N ILE A 98 -13.24 0.23 2.41
CA ILE A 98 -12.19 -0.46 1.67
C ILE A 98 -12.85 -1.20 0.51
N ILE A 99 -12.51 -0.78 -0.71
CA ILE A 99 -12.98 -1.45 -1.93
C ILE A 99 -12.02 -2.60 -2.23
N ASN A 100 -12.52 -3.82 -2.03
CA ASN A 100 -11.81 -5.07 -2.25
C ASN A 100 -12.47 -5.92 -3.32
#